data_AF-A0A671X3Y2-F1
#
_entry.id   AF-A0A671X3Y2-F1
#
_cell.length_a   1.000
_cell.length_b   1.000
_cell.length_c   1.000
_cell.angle_alpha   90.00
_cell.angle_beta   90.00
_cell.angle_gamma   90.00
#
_symmetry.space_group_name_H-M   'P 1'
#
loop_
_entity.id
_entity.type
_entity.pdbx_description
1 polymer ?
#
loop_
_entity_poly.entity_id
_entity_poly.type
_entity_poly.pdbx_seq_one_letter_code
_entity_poly.pdbx_strand_id
1 'polypeptide(L)'
;MISLTIIARVADGLPLAASIQEDEQSGRDLQQYQSQAKQLCRKLNAQSPDRCTLEAGDMNFHYLIAQGVCYLSLCEASFPRKIAFAYLEDLHSEFYDQYGRRVPTVTRPYSFIEFDTYIQKTKKTYVDSRARRNLGSINTELQDVQRIMVANIEEVLQRGEALSALDTKASNLSTMSKKYRSDAKYLNTRSTYAKVAAVAVFFITLIVYARFWWL
;
A
#
# COMPACT_ATOMS: atom_id res chain seq x y z
N MET A 1 0.18 14.91 5.74
CA MET A 1 -0.78 13.82 5.48
C MET A 1 -0.03 12.50 5.28
N ILE A 2 -0.71 11.33 5.24
CA ILE A 2 -0.10 10.03 4.92
C ILE A 2 -0.23 9.77 3.41
N SER A 3 0.87 9.64 2.69
CA SER A 3 0.88 9.56 1.21
C SER A 3 1.04 8.13 0.69
N LEU A 4 1.88 7.32 1.35
CA LEU A 4 2.22 5.96 0.92
C LEU A 4 2.23 5.02 2.12
N THR A 5 1.77 3.78 1.92
CA THR A 5 1.95 2.69 2.89
C THR A 5 2.37 1.42 2.15
N ILE A 6 3.41 0.74 2.64
CA ILE A 6 3.92 -0.52 2.09
C ILE A 6 4.09 -1.51 3.25
N ILE A 7 3.66 -2.75 3.03
CA ILE A 7 3.94 -3.89 3.91
C ILE A 7 4.85 -4.82 3.13
N ALA A 8 6.02 -5.16 3.67
CA ALA A 8 7.00 -5.99 3.00
C ALA A 8 7.64 -7.01 3.96
N ARG A 9 8.02 -8.18 3.44
CA ARG A 9 8.78 -9.16 4.22
C ARG A 9 10.23 -8.73 4.32
N VAL A 10 10.80 -8.75 5.53
CA VAL A 10 12.15 -8.26 5.83
C VAL A 10 13.23 -9.16 5.22
N ALA A 11 12.98 -10.47 5.13
CA ALA A 11 13.99 -11.45 4.68
C ALA A 11 14.50 -11.19 3.25
N ASP A 12 13.63 -10.69 2.36
CA ASP A 12 13.89 -10.55 0.93
C ASP A 12 13.35 -9.24 0.32
N GLY A 13 12.75 -8.37 1.14
CA GLY A 13 12.09 -7.15 0.68
C GLY A 13 10.85 -7.41 -0.18
N LEU A 14 10.25 -8.60 -0.11
CA LEU A 14 9.09 -8.96 -0.93
C LEU A 14 7.88 -8.09 -0.53
N PRO A 15 7.31 -7.27 -1.43
CA PRO A 15 6.11 -6.51 -1.12
C PRO A 15 4.92 -7.46 -0.92
N LEU A 16 4.19 -7.27 0.16
CA LEU A 16 3.05 -8.09 0.59
C LEU A 16 1.72 -7.40 0.29
N ALA A 17 1.63 -6.12 0.63
CA ALA A 17 0.50 -5.22 0.35
C ALA A 17 1.02 -3.77 0.26
N ALA A 18 0.29 -2.90 -0.42
CA ALA A 18 0.61 -1.47 -0.45
C ALA A 18 -0.64 -0.65 -0.79
N SER A 19 -0.62 0.62 -0.36
CA SER A 19 -1.66 1.61 -0.66
C SER A 19 -0.99 2.93 -1.01
N ILE A 20 -1.28 3.43 -2.22
CA ILE A 20 -0.71 4.66 -2.78
C ILE A 20 -1.88 5.60 -3.08
N GLN A 21 -1.83 6.83 -2.57
CA GLN A 21 -2.72 7.89 -3.02
C GLN A 21 -1.99 8.78 -4.02
N GLU A 22 -2.49 8.80 -5.25
CA GLU A 22 -2.07 9.75 -6.27
C GLU A 22 -3.03 10.94 -6.20
N ASP A 23 -2.63 12.01 -5.52
CA ASP A 23 -3.26 13.32 -5.73
C ASP A 23 -2.68 13.90 -7.03
N GLU A 24 -3.56 14.35 -7.94
CA GLU A 24 -3.21 14.80 -9.31
C GLU A 24 -2.12 15.90 -9.34
N GLN A 25 -1.92 16.63 -8.24
CA GLN A 25 -0.99 17.74 -8.13
C GLN A 25 0.48 17.35 -7.82
N SER A 26 0.75 16.12 -7.35
CA SER A 26 2.04 15.75 -6.71
C SER A 26 2.73 14.52 -7.33
N GLY A 27 2.43 14.20 -8.59
CA GLY A 27 2.81 12.92 -9.21
C GLY A 27 4.33 12.67 -9.38
N ARG A 28 5.16 13.72 -9.51
CA ARG A 28 6.62 13.53 -9.74
C ARG A 28 7.38 13.20 -8.46
N ASP A 29 7.11 13.91 -7.37
CA ASP A 29 7.84 13.72 -6.11
C ASP A 29 7.46 12.38 -5.44
N LEU A 30 6.19 11.98 -5.57
CA LEU A 30 5.72 10.70 -5.04
C LEU A 30 6.46 9.51 -5.68
N GLN A 31 6.83 9.60 -6.96
CA GLN A 31 7.57 8.54 -7.65
C GLN A 31 8.98 8.34 -7.05
N GLN A 32 9.65 9.43 -6.66
CA GLN A 32 10.95 9.36 -6.00
C GLN A 32 10.83 8.65 -4.65
N TYR A 33 9.87 9.05 -3.81
CA TYR A 33 9.67 8.41 -2.51
C TYR A 33 9.25 6.95 -2.63
N GLN A 34 8.49 6.56 -3.66
CA GLN A 34 8.21 5.14 -3.94
C GLN A 34 9.48 4.35 -4.26
N SER A 35 10.44 4.95 -4.97
CA SER A 35 11.73 4.31 -5.25
C SER A 35 12.53 4.13 -3.97
N GLN A 36 12.64 5.19 -3.16
CA GLN A 36 13.32 5.14 -1.86
C GLN A 36 12.69 4.10 -0.93
N ALA A 37 11.36 4.02 -0.86
CA ALA A 37 10.64 3.03 -0.06
C ALA A 37 11.00 1.59 -0.46
N LYS A 38 11.06 1.30 -1.76
CA LYS A 38 11.44 -0.02 -2.27
C LYS A 38 12.90 -0.37 -1.97
N GLN A 39 13.80 0.61 -2.11
CA GLN A 39 15.21 0.43 -1.74
C GLN A 39 15.35 0.18 -0.24
N LEU A 40 14.63 0.94 0.59
CA LEU A 40 14.60 0.76 2.03
C LEU A 40 14.13 -0.65 2.41
N CYS A 41 13.01 -1.13 1.86
CA CYS A 41 12.53 -2.50 2.13
C CYS A 41 13.54 -3.59 1.78
N ARG A 42 14.45 -3.36 0.82
CA ARG A 42 15.53 -4.29 0.47
C ARG A 42 16.77 -4.17 1.35
N LYS A 43 16.97 -3.03 2.02
CA LYS A 43 18.11 -2.79 2.92
C LYS A 43 17.84 -3.27 4.34
N LEU A 44 16.57 -3.23 4.76
CA LEU A 44 16.16 -3.71 6.08
C LEU A 44 16.45 -5.20 6.23
N ASN A 45 16.88 -5.58 7.43
CA ASN A 45 17.25 -6.94 7.79
C ASN A 45 17.07 -7.14 9.31
N ALA A 46 17.42 -8.31 9.84
CA ALA A 46 17.24 -8.65 11.26
C ALA A 46 18.05 -7.77 12.26
N GLN A 47 19.05 -7.02 11.80
CA GLN A 47 19.84 -6.09 12.62
C GLN A 47 19.30 -4.66 12.54
N SER A 48 18.32 -4.41 11.66
CA SER A 48 17.69 -3.10 11.56
C SER A 48 16.85 -2.85 12.81
N PRO A 49 16.81 -1.62 13.33
CA PRO A 49 15.97 -1.31 14.51
C PRO A 49 14.50 -1.59 14.25
N ASP A 50 13.79 -2.12 15.24
CA ASP A 50 12.38 -2.48 15.06
C ASP A 50 11.46 -1.28 14.79
N ARG A 51 11.86 -0.08 15.22
CA ARG A 51 11.12 1.16 14.99
C ARG A 51 12.08 2.26 14.59
N CYS A 52 11.79 2.96 13.50
CA CYS A 52 12.61 4.07 13.07
C CYS A 52 11.80 5.10 12.25
N THR A 53 12.22 6.36 12.36
CA THR A 53 11.82 7.45 11.48
C THR A 53 13.01 7.82 10.59
N LEU A 54 12.81 7.83 9.27
CA LEU A 54 13.81 8.28 8.31
C LEU A 54 13.37 9.60 7.69
N GLU A 55 14.19 10.63 7.87
CA GLU A 55 13.93 11.98 7.36
C GLU A 55 14.30 12.06 5.88
N ALA A 56 13.39 12.60 5.07
CA ALA A 56 13.49 12.66 3.61
C ALA A 56 12.98 14.02 3.10
N GLY A 57 13.66 15.11 3.51
CA GLY A 57 13.24 16.48 3.19
C GLY A 57 11.94 16.86 3.89
N ASP A 58 10.93 17.25 3.12
CA ASP A 58 9.60 17.63 3.65
C ASP A 58 8.72 16.43 4.05
N MET A 59 9.24 15.22 3.87
CA MET A 59 8.57 13.97 4.18
C MET A 59 9.39 13.13 5.15
N ASN A 60 8.71 12.29 5.93
CA ASN A 60 9.30 11.32 6.83
C ASN A 60 8.77 9.93 6.50
N PHE A 61 9.67 8.97 6.39
CA PHE A 61 9.33 7.56 6.46
C PHE A 61 9.25 7.14 7.91
N HIS A 62 8.21 6.40 8.28
CA HIS A 62 8.11 5.73 9.56
C HIS A 62 7.95 4.24 9.28
N TYR A 63 8.73 3.40 9.96
CA TYR A 63 8.55 1.97 9.86
C TYR A 63 8.57 1.26 11.19
N LEU A 64 7.83 0.15 11.23
CA LEU A 64 7.75 -0.83 12.30
C LEU A 64 8.11 -2.20 11.72
N ILE A 65 9.04 -2.91 12.34
CA ILE A 65 9.36 -4.31 12.03
C ILE A 65 8.82 -5.19 13.15
N ALA A 66 8.02 -6.19 12.77
CA ALA A 66 7.47 -7.16 13.70
C ALA A 66 7.27 -8.51 12.99
N GLN A 67 7.69 -9.61 13.64
CA GLN A 67 7.60 -10.98 13.11
C GLN A 67 8.12 -11.14 11.67
N GLY A 68 9.21 -10.45 11.33
CA GLY A 68 9.83 -10.51 9.99
C GLY A 68 9.08 -9.75 8.90
N VAL A 69 8.12 -8.90 9.27
CA VAL A 69 7.39 -8.00 8.36
C VAL A 69 7.69 -6.55 8.72
N CYS A 70 7.97 -5.74 7.71
CA CYS A 70 8.13 -4.30 7.80
C CYS A 70 6.82 -3.62 7.36
N TYR A 71 6.31 -2.76 8.21
CA TYR A 71 5.18 -1.87 7.96
C TYR A 71 5.75 -0.46 7.81
N LEU A 72 5.73 0.08 6.59
CA LEU A 72 6.33 1.34 6.21
C LEU A 72 5.24 2.34 5.80
N SER A 73 5.32 3.56 6.31
CA SER A 73 4.46 4.67 5.91
C SER A 73 5.30 5.91 5.57
N LEU A 74 4.90 6.64 4.53
CA LEU A 74 5.43 7.95 4.19
C LEU A 74 4.41 9.02 4.59
N CYS A 75 4.86 10.00 5.35
CA CYS A 75 4.04 11.09 5.84
C CYS A 75 4.75 12.42 5.62
N GLU A 76 4.02 13.53 5.54
CA GLU A 76 4.63 14.87 5.69
C GLU A 76 5.38 14.97 7.01
N ALA A 77 6.48 15.73 7.04
CA ALA A 77 7.28 15.91 8.24
C ALA A 77 6.50 16.52 9.42
N SER A 78 5.46 17.31 9.12
CA SER A 78 4.53 17.89 10.10
C SER A 78 3.57 16.87 10.74
N PHE A 79 3.44 15.67 10.17
CA PHE A 79 2.52 14.66 10.66
C PHE A 79 3.01 14.07 12.00
N PRO A 80 2.18 14.03 13.05
CA PRO A 80 2.66 13.61 14.37
C PRO A 80 3.16 12.16 14.38
N ARG A 81 4.43 11.97 14.75
CA ARG A 81 5.09 10.66 14.82
C ARG A 81 4.29 9.64 15.63
N LYS A 82 3.74 10.05 16.78
CA LYS A 82 2.89 9.17 17.62
C LYS A 82 1.71 8.59 16.85
N ILE A 83 1.07 9.40 16.01
CA ILE A 83 -0.08 8.99 15.20
C ILE A 83 0.36 8.07 14.05
N ALA A 84 1.53 8.33 13.46
CA ALA A 84 2.09 7.45 12.42
C ALA A 84 2.40 6.05 12.96
N PHE A 85 3.00 5.94 14.15
CA PHE A 85 3.26 4.63 14.74
C PHE A 85 2.00 3.92 15.22
N ALA A 86 1.01 4.64 15.78
CA ALA A 86 -0.29 4.05 16.12
C ALA A 86 -0.96 3.43 14.89
N TYR A 87 -0.94 4.15 13.78
CA TYR A 87 -1.41 3.63 12.50
C TYR A 87 -0.66 2.35 12.08
N LEU A 88 0.66 2.30 12.22
CA LEU A 88 1.45 1.11 11.89
C LEU A 88 1.17 -0.08 12.82
N GLU A 89 0.90 0.14 14.11
CA GLU A 89 0.50 -0.92 15.05
C GLU A 89 -0.85 -1.55 14.68
N ASP A 90 -1.84 -0.72 14.33
CA ASP A 90 -3.15 -1.22 13.91
C ASP A 90 -3.04 -2.06 12.63
N LEU A 91 -2.21 -1.61 11.68
CA LEU A 91 -1.91 -2.39 10.49
C LEU A 91 -1.19 -3.69 10.81
N HIS A 92 -0.22 -3.66 11.72
CA HIS A 92 0.51 -4.86 12.15
C HIS A 92 -0.41 -5.88 12.79
N SER A 93 -1.22 -5.47 13.77
CA SER A 93 -2.12 -6.35 14.51
C SER A 93 -3.08 -7.05 13.56
N GLU A 94 -3.79 -6.29 12.71
CA GLU A 94 -4.75 -6.86 11.77
C GLU A 94 -4.07 -7.73 10.71
N PHE A 95 -2.94 -7.28 10.13
CA PHE A 95 -2.25 -8.05 9.10
C PHE A 95 -1.70 -9.36 9.64
N TYR A 96 -1.15 -9.34 10.86
CA TYR A 96 -0.62 -10.53 11.51
C TYR A 96 -1.74 -11.53 11.81
N ASP A 97 -2.87 -11.07 12.34
CA ASP A 97 -4.02 -11.92 12.65
C ASP A 97 -4.59 -12.59 11.40
N GLN A 98 -4.70 -11.86 10.28
CA GLN A 98 -5.23 -12.41 9.03
C GLN A 98 -4.22 -13.27 8.25
N TYR A 99 -2.94 -12.86 8.20
CA TYR A 99 -1.98 -13.40 7.22
C TYR A 99 -0.65 -13.89 7.82
N GLY A 100 -0.36 -13.64 9.09
CA GLY A 100 0.97 -13.85 9.70
C GLY A 100 1.57 -15.23 9.41
N ARG A 101 0.77 -16.30 9.50
CA ARG A 101 1.21 -17.68 9.22
C ARG A 101 1.54 -17.95 7.74
N ARG A 102 0.94 -17.21 6.83
CA ARG A 102 1.13 -17.37 5.37
C ARG A 102 2.30 -16.55 4.85
N VAL A 103 2.71 -15.50 5.55
CA VAL A 103 3.80 -14.61 5.14
C VAL A 103 5.09 -15.34 4.74
N PRO A 104 5.59 -16.36 5.47
CA PRO A 104 6.83 -17.04 5.08
C PRO A 104 6.69 -17.88 3.80
N THR A 105 5.48 -18.32 3.47
CA THR A 105 5.21 -19.26 2.36
C THR A 105 5.02 -18.58 1.01
N VAL A 106 4.66 -17.28 1.00
CA VAL A 106 4.38 -16.58 -0.25
C VAL A 106 5.66 -16.19 -0.98
N THR A 107 5.62 -16.27 -2.31
CA THR A 107 6.73 -15.90 -3.19
C THR A 107 6.33 -14.84 -4.21
N ARG A 108 5.03 -14.65 -4.44
CA ARG A 108 4.51 -13.68 -5.40
C ARG A 108 4.45 -12.28 -4.78
N PRO A 109 4.98 -11.25 -5.44
CA PRO A 109 4.77 -9.86 -5.04
C PRO A 109 3.28 -9.55 -4.89
N TYR A 110 2.95 -8.82 -3.84
CA TYR A 110 1.60 -8.41 -3.48
C TYR A 110 0.63 -9.59 -3.29
N SER A 111 1.07 -10.66 -2.64
CA SER A 111 0.20 -11.82 -2.36
C SER A 111 -1.03 -11.48 -1.48
N PHE A 112 -1.04 -10.30 -0.85
CA PHE A 112 -2.10 -9.85 0.05
C PHE A 112 -2.68 -8.48 -0.38
N ILE A 113 -2.82 -8.23 -1.69
CA ILE A 113 -3.40 -6.98 -2.24
C ILE A 113 -4.76 -6.60 -1.64
N GLU A 114 -5.57 -7.57 -1.23
CA GLU A 114 -6.91 -7.34 -0.67
C GLU A 114 -6.87 -6.53 0.63
N PHE A 115 -5.74 -6.58 1.34
CA PHE A 115 -5.51 -5.80 2.56
C PHE A 115 -5.47 -4.28 2.31
N ASP A 116 -5.30 -3.81 1.06
CA ASP A 116 -5.36 -2.38 0.71
C ASP A 116 -6.67 -1.73 1.17
N THR A 117 -7.80 -2.45 1.14
CA THR A 117 -9.09 -1.91 1.62
C THR A 117 -9.03 -1.56 3.11
N TYR A 118 -8.38 -2.40 3.92
CA TYR A 118 -8.16 -2.12 5.33
C TYR A 118 -7.18 -0.95 5.50
N ILE A 119 -6.06 -0.95 4.78
CA ILE A 119 -5.07 0.15 4.82
C ILE A 119 -5.75 1.50 4.54
N GLN A 120 -6.55 1.60 3.49
CA GLN A 120 -7.26 2.84 3.14
C GLN A 120 -8.28 3.26 4.20
N LYS A 121 -9.06 2.32 4.75
CA LYS A 121 -10.04 2.60 5.80
C LYS A 121 -9.35 3.12 7.06
N THR A 122 -8.33 2.41 7.53
CA THR A 122 -7.57 2.76 8.74
C THR A 122 -6.84 4.09 8.53
N LYS A 123 -6.20 4.31 7.37
CA LYS A 123 -5.57 5.59 7.02
C LYS A 123 -6.53 6.77 7.16
N LYS A 124 -7.77 6.67 6.64
CA LYS A 124 -8.78 7.74 6.75
C LYS A 124 -9.07 8.09 8.21
N THR A 125 -9.20 7.09 9.07
CA THR A 125 -9.42 7.26 10.51
C THR A 125 -8.26 8.01 11.20
N TYR A 126 -7.02 7.73 10.81
CA TYR A 126 -5.83 8.37 11.39
C TYR A 126 -5.50 9.74 10.79
N VAL A 127 -5.93 10.03 9.57
CA VAL A 127 -5.74 11.34 8.94
C VAL A 127 -6.85 12.31 9.37
N ASP A 128 -8.09 11.86 9.53
CA ASP A 128 -9.20 12.72 9.94
C ASP A 128 -9.09 13.11 11.43
N SER A 129 -8.85 14.40 11.70
CA SER A 129 -8.77 14.97 13.06
C SER A 129 -10.03 14.74 13.89
N ARG A 130 -11.21 14.62 13.27
CA ARG A 130 -12.47 14.38 13.98
C ARG A 130 -12.59 12.92 14.42
N ALA A 131 -12.25 11.99 13.53
CA ALA A 131 -12.22 10.56 13.82
C ALA A 131 -11.18 10.24 14.91
N ARG A 132 -10.02 10.90 14.88
CA ARG A 132 -8.96 10.76 15.90
C ARG A 132 -9.41 11.07 17.32
N ARG A 133 -10.33 12.01 17.54
CA ARG A 133 -10.86 12.32 18.89
C ARG A 133 -11.69 11.19 19.49
N ASN A 134 -12.26 10.34 18.65
CA ASN A 134 -12.99 9.14 19.09
C ASN A 134 -12.06 7.97 19.42
N LEU A 135 -10.79 8.03 19.01
CA LEU A 135 -9.74 7.06 19.36
C LEU A 135 -9.15 7.35 20.75
N GLY A 136 -10.01 7.58 21.75
CA GLY A 136 -9.67 8.10 23.08
C GLY A 136 -8.61 7.32 23.89
N SER A 137 -8.07 6.22 23.34
CA SER A 137 -7.10 5.31 23.94
C SER A 137 -5.73 5.24 23.25
N ILE A 138 -5.41 6.05 22.23
CA ILE A 138 -4.04 6.10 21.61
C ILE A 138 -2.94 6.43 22.65
N ASN A 139 -3.32 6.85 23.85
CA ASN A 139 -2.40 7.19 24.93
C ASN A 139 -1.81 6.00 25.70
N THR A 140 -2.33 4.78 25.60
CA THR A 140 -1.95 3.73 26.57
C THR A 140 -0.76 2.86 26.14
N GLU A 141 -0.54 2.61 24.84
CA GLU A 141 0.54 1.70 24.37
C GLU A 141 1.76 2.41 23.77
N LEU A 142 1.64 3.67 23.35
CA LEU A 142 2.74 4.42 22.73
C LEU A 142 3.47 5.35 23.70
N GLN A 143 3.90 4.80 24.85
CA GLN A 143 4.57 5.60 25.88
C GLN A 143 6.01 6.03 25.49
N ASP A 144 6.67 5.32 24.56
CA ASP A 144 8.09 5.51 24.26
C ASP A 144 8.40 5.99 22.82
N VAL A 145 7.54 6.79 22.19
CA VAL A 145 7.80 7.36 20.84
C VAL A 145 9.10 8.18 20.79
N GLN A 146 9.53 8.73 21.93
CA GLN A 146 10.78 9.51 22.05
C GLN A 146 12.05 8.64 21.90
N ARG A 147 11.99 7.33 22.14
CA ARG A 147 13.13 6.41 22.01
C ARG A 147 13.31 5.88 20.59
N ILE A 148 12.37 6.19 19.69
CA ILE A 148 12.42 5.74 18.30
C ILE A 148 13.60 6.38 17.59
N MET A 149 14.44 5.56 16.96
CA MET A 149 15.59 6.02 16.21
C MET A 149 15.16 6.95 15.08
N VAL A 150 15.87 8.07 14.93
CA VAL A 150 15.72 9.00 13.82
C VAL A 150 17.02 9.02 13.03
N ALA A 151 16.95 8.86 11.72
CA ALA A 151 18.11 8.93 10.83
C ALA A 151 17.72 9.56 9.49
N ASN A 152 18.69 9.96 8.67
CA ASN A 152 18.41 10.44 7.32
C ASN A 152 18.23 9.26 6.35
N ILE A 153 17.27 9.35 5.44
CA ILE A 153 17.02 8.29 4.44
C ILE A 153 18.24 8.08 3.53
N GLU A 154 18.94 9.14 3.13
CA GLU A 154 20.06 9.08 2.20
C GLU A 154 21.22 8.29 2.81
N GLU A 155 21.50 8.46 4.10
CA GLU A 155 22.53 7.71 4.82
C GLU A 155 22.24 6.20 4.86
N VAL A 156 20.96 5.83 4.99
CA VAL A 156 20.53 4.43 5.01
C VAL A 156 20.59 3.81 3.60
N LEU A 157 20.24 4.59 2.57
CA LEU A 157 20.23 4.12 1.19
C LEU A 157 21.63 4.05 0.56
N GLN A 158 22.48 5.05 0.79
CA GLN A 158 23.84 5.14 0.24
C GLN A 158 24.80 4.06 0.78
N ARG A 159 24.51 3.48 1.95
CA ARG A 159 25.24 2.32 2.47
C ARG A 159 25.02 1.11 1.56
N GLY A 160 25.85 0.98 0.51
CA GLY A 160 25.94 -0.15 -0.42
C GLY A 160 25.32 0.08 -1.81
N GLU A 161 25.51 1.26 -2.41
CA GLU A 161 24.87 1.69 -3.67
C GLU A 161 25.56 1.31 -4.99
N ALA A 162 26.67 0.57 -4.99
CA ALA A 162 27.38 0.29 -6.25
C ALA A 162 26.70 -0.73 -7.21
N LEU A 163 25.61 -1.41 -6.83
CA LEU A 163 25.10 -2.56 -7.63
C LEU A 163 23.59 -2.61 -7.97
N SER A 164 22.70 -1.82 -7.33
CA SER A 164 21.24 -2.04 -7.44
C SER A 164 20.47 -1.09 -8.36
N ALA A 165 21.16 -0.12 -8.98
CA ALA A 165 20.51 0.95 -9.77
C ALA A 165 19.95 0.46 -11.13
N LEU A 166 20.34 -0.72 -11.62
CA LEU A 166 19.97 -1.19 -12.97
C LEU A 166 18.72 -2.10 -13.00
N ASP A 167 18.40 -2.84 -11.94
CA ASP A 167 17.36 -3.90 -12.00
C ASP A 167 15.94 -3.42 -11.63
N THR A 168 15.83 -2.31 -10.91
CA THR A 168 14.56 -1.83 -10.32
C THR A 168 13.69 -1.05 -11.30
N LYS A 169 14.29 -0.49 -12.36
CA LYS A 169 13.59 0.31 -13.38
C LYS A 169 12.78 -0.56 -14.36
N ALA A 170 13.21 -1.78 -14.64
CA ALA A 170 12.55 -2.68 -15.60
C ALA A 170 11.40 -3.52 -14.99
N SER A 171 11.56 -3.99 -13.75
CA SER A 171 10.61 -4.94 -13.14
C SER A 171 9.30 -4.29 -12.66
N ASN A 172 9.37 -3.08 -12.11
CA ASN A 172 8.22 -2.36 -11.54
C ASN A 172 7.24 -1.83 -12.58
N LEU A 173 7.74 -1.27 -13.69
CA LEU A 173 6.90 -0.86 -14.81
C LEU A 173 6.16 -2.06 -15.40
N SER A 174 6.84 -3.20 -15.57
CA SER A 174 6.21 -4.39 -16.15
C SER A 174 5.12 -4.98 -15.24
N THR A 175 5.32 -4.98 -13.93
CA THR A 175 4.41 -5.64 -12.98
C THR A 175 3.17 -4.78 -12.70
N MET A 176 3.34 -3.48 -12.49
CA MET A 176 2.20 -2.56 -12.33
C MET A 176 1.40 -2.44 -13.63
N SER A 177 2.06 -2.32 -14.79
CA SER A 177 1.37 -2.28 -16.09
C SER A 177 0.60 -3.56 -16.38
N LYS A 178 1.11 -4.74 -15.98
CA LYS A 178 0.39 -6.02 -16.09
C LYS A 178 -0.85 -6.06 -15.20
N LYS A 179 -0.79 -5.52 -13.99
CA LYS A 179 -1.92 -5.44 -13.05
C LYS A 179 -2.98 -4.43 -13.53
N TYR A 180 -2.58 -3.22 -13.95
CA TYR A 180 -3.52 -2.27 -14.56
C TYR A 180 -4.14 -2.84 -15.85
N ARG A 181 -3.37 -3.57 -16.66
CA ARG A 181 -3.89 -4.26 -17.84
C ARG A 181 -4.87 -5.38 -17.48
N SER A 182 -4.62 -6.16 -16.42
CA SER A 182 -5.54 -7.22 -15.98
C SER A 182 -6.83 -6.64 -15.42
N ASP A 183 -6.74 -5.61 -14.58
CA ASP A 183 -7.88 -5.00 -13.92
C ASP A 183 -8.77 -4.24 -14.93
N ALA A 184 -8.16 -3.51 -15.87
CA ALA A 184 -8.88 -2.89 -16.98
C ALA A 184 -9.55 -3.92 -17.90
N LYS A 185 -8.88 -5.06 -18.18
CA LYS A 185 -9.46 -6.13 -19.00
C LYS A 185 -10.64 -6.79 -18.29
N TYR A 186 -10.53 -7.06 -16.99
CA TYR A 186 -11.61 -7.63 -16.18
C TYR A 186 -12.86 -6.74 -16.17
N LEU A 187 -12.68 -5.44 -15.91
CA LEU A 187 -13.78 -4.47 -15.91
C LEU A 187 -14.41 -4.31 -17.31
N ASN A 188 -13.58 -4.26 -18.36
CA ASN A 188 -14.08 -4.13 -19.73
C ASN A 188 -14.87 -5.38 -20.17
N THR A 189 -14.37 -6.58 -19.88
CA THR A 189 -15.08 -7.83 -20.22
C THR A 189 -16.43 -7.92 -19.51
N ARG A 190 -16.51 -7.56 -18.23
CA ARG A 190 -17.79 -7.52 -17.49
C ARG A 190 -18.77 -6.52 -18.10
N SER A 191 -18.30 -5.35 -18.52
CA SER A 191 -19.13 -4.33 -19.17
C SER A 191 -19.63 -4.77 -20.56
N THR A 192 -18.79 -5.46 -21.35
CA THR A 192 -19.19 -6.01 -22.65
C THR A 192 -20.28 -7.08 -22.51
N TYR A 193 -20.14 -8.02 -21.57
CA TYR A 193 -21.18 -9.03 -21.32
C TYR A 193 -22.53 -8.40 -20.94
N ALA A 194 -22.51 -7.37 -20.08
CA ALA A 194 -23.71 -6.63 -19.72
C ALA A 194 -24.38 -5.94 -20.93
N LYS A 195 -23.59 -5.33 -21.82
CA LYS A 195 -24.10 -4.68 -23.05
C LYS A 195 -24.70 -5.69 -24.03
N VAL A 196 -24.04 -6.83 -24.24
CA VAL A 196 -24.54 -7.89 -25.15
C VAL A 196 -25.85 -8.49 -24.62
N ALA A 197 -25.95 -8.74 -23.32
CA ALA A 197 -27.18 -9.25 -22.71
C ALA A 197 -28.35 -8.28 -22.89
N ALA A 198 -28.14 -6.97 -22.73
CA ALA A 198 -29.18 -5.96 -22.93
C ALA A 198 -29.69 -5.93 -24.38
N VAL A 199 -28.78 -6.02 -25.36
CA VAL A 199 -29.15 -6.07 -26.79
C VAL A 199 -29.93 -7.35 -27.12
N ALA A 200 -29.51 -8.49 -26.59
CA ALA A 200 -30.21 -9.76 -26.80
C ALA A 200 -31.66 -9.71 -26.27
N VAL A 201 -31.86 -9.15 -25.06
CA VAL A 201 -33.21 -8.97 -24.49
C VAL A 201 -34.06 -8.07 -25.38
N PHE A 202 -33.51 -6.96 -25.88
CA PHE A 202 -34.23 -6.06 -26.79
C PHE A 202 -34.69 -6.78 -28.07
N PHE A 203 -33.80 -7.55 -28.71
CA PHE A 203 -34.18 -8.32 -29.91
C PHE A 203 -35.23 -9.40 -29.62
N ILE A 204 -35.11 -10.11 -28.49
CA ILE A 204 -36.12 -11.10 -28.08
C ILE A 204 -37.48 -10.42 -27.89
N THR A 205 -37.52 -9.27 -27.22
CA THR A 205 -38.78 -8.52 -27.04
C THR A 205 -39.38 -8.05 -28.35
N LEU A 206 -38.57 -7.59 -29.30
CA LEU A 206 -39.02 -7.20 -30.64
C LEU A 206 -39.61 -8.38 -31.42
N ILE A 207 -38.96 -9.55 -31.37
CA ILE A 207 -39.43 -10.75 -32.06
C ILE A 207 -40.78 -11.22 -31.48
N VAL A 208 -40.93 -11.22 -30.15
CA VAL A 208 -42.19 -11.58 -29.49
C VAL A 208 -43.29 -10.59 -29.88
N TYR A 209 -43.00 -9.28 -29.87
CA TYR A 209 -43.96 -8.25 -30.25
C TYR A 209 -44.40 -8.38 -31.71
N ALA A 210 -43.45 -8.54 -32.64
CA ALA A 210 -43.75 -8.73 -34.05
C ALA A 210 -44.58 -10.01 -34.29
N ARG A 211 -44.27 -11.10 -33.59
CA ARG A 211 -45.05 -12.34 -33.68
C ARG A 211 -46.47 -12.18 -33.16
N PHE A 212 -46.66 -11.45 -32.07
CA PHE A 212 -47.98 -11.22 -31.47
C PHE A 212 -48.85 -10.26 -32.28
N TRP A 213 -48.24 -9.32 -33.02
CA TRP A 213 -48.96 -8.35 -33.87
C TRP A 213 -49.33 -8.92 -35.25
N TRP A 214 -48.60 -9.92 -35.74
CA TRP A 214 -48.83 -10.54 -37.06
C TRP A 214 -49.76 -11.78 -37.01
N LEU A 215 -50.08 -12.27 -35.81
CA LEU A 215 -51.07 -13.33 -35.55
C LEU A 215 -52.41 -12.71 -35.13
#